data_AF-R1BUH8-F1
#
_entry.id   AF-R1BUH8-F1
#
_cell.length_a   1.000
_cell.length_b   1.000
_cell.length_c   1.000
_cell.angle_alpha   90.00
_cell.angle_beta   90.00
_cell.angle_gamma   90.00
#
_symmetry.space_group_name_H-M   'P 1'
#
loop_
_entity.id
_entity.type
_entity.pdbx_description
1 polymer ?
#
loop_
_entity_poly.entity_id
_entity_poly.type
_entity_poly.pdbx_seq_one_letter_code
_entity_poly.pdbx_strand_id
1 'polypeptide(L)'
;LKLRAGGASFPAAMYRDITFAYSFLHPTTGGVDISYHSVGSSAGKRWIVDGSRRCDGARPCVTLDWAASDSLLTESDYAAYPDLRMFPTMAGAVVPIFNLPGFREGEDLLLTPALVSKVFRGAVTHWDDPEIVSINPHLALPSARIVLCVRADGSGTTEIFKKALSAFEPEFAERVGASSNAKWGPTNVTRRRLNSGVASFVAHTPFALGYSVLAEARNAGLPFATL
;
A
#
# COMPACT_ATOMS: atom_id res chain seq x y z
N LEU A 1 13.04 3.45 -28.71
CA LEU A 1 13.06 2.31 -27.76
C LEU A 1 11.81 2.39 -26.87
N LYS A 2 11.01 1.34 -26.76
CA LYS A 2 9.85 1.33 -25.85
C LYS A 2 10.17 0.46 -24.65
N LEU A 3 10.15 1.03 -23.44
CA LEU A 3 10.37 0.33 -22.19
C LEU A 3 9.06 0.20 -21.42
N ARG A 4 8.71 -1.02 -21.06
CA ARG A 4 7.48 -1.38 -20.37
C ARG A 4 7.81 -1.86 -18.98
N ALA A 5 7.16 -1.25 -18.00
CA ALA A 5 7.37 -1.53 -16.60
C ALA A 5 6.07 -1.77 -15.88
N GLY A 6 6.13 -2.48 -14.76
CA GLY A 6 4.93 -2.68 -13.95
C GLY A 6 5.20 -3.26 -12.57
N GLY A 7 4.21 -3.14 -11.70
CA GLY A 7 4.26 -3.73 -10.36
C GLY A 7 3.71 -2.80 -9.29
N ALA A 8 4.53 -2.56 -8.26
CA ALA A 8 4.17 -1.85 -7.05
C ALA A 8 3.44 -0.51 -7.27
N SER A 9 2.30 -0.33 -6.59
CA SER A 9 1.61 0.97 -6.58
C SER A 9 2.27 2.00 -5.68
N PHE A 10 3.23 1.59 -4.83
CA PHE A 10 3.93 2.47 -3.90
C PHE A 10 4.76 3.53 -4.63
N PRO A 11 5.71 3.17 -5.53
CA PRO A 11 6.54 4.14 -6.24
C PRO A 11 5.88 4.71 -7.51
N ALA A 12 4.63 4.36 -7.81
CA ALA A 12 4.02 4.63 -9.11
C ALA A 12 3.95 6.13 -9.46
N ALA A 13 3.67 7.00 -8.49
CA ALA A 13 3.68 8.45 -8.69
C ALA A 13 5.07 8.95 -9.07
N MET A 14 6.10 8.57 -8.28
CA MET A 14 7.49 8.92 -8.58
C MET A 14 7.91 8.43 -9.97
N TYR A 15 7.62 7.18 -10.32
CA TYR A 15 7.99 6.64 -11.64
C TYR A 15 7.33 7.37 -12.80
N ARG A 16 6.08 7.82 -12.63
CA ARG A 16 5.40 8.65 -13.63
C ARG A 16 6.06 10.01 -13.77
N ASP A 17 6.41 10.65 -12.65
CA ASP A 17 6.99 12.00 -12.64
C ASP A 17 8.41 12.00 -13.22
N ILE A 18 9.26 11.03 -12.85
CA ILE A 18 10.61 10.92 -13.43
C ILE A 18 10.57 10.54 -14.91
N THR A 19 9.59 9.72 -15.33
CA THR A 19 9.41 9.37 -16.74
C THR A 19 9.02 10.58 -17.56
N PHE A 20 8.09 11.38 -17.05
CA PHE A 20 7.70 12.65 -17.66
C PHE A 20 8.89 13.60 -17.75
N ALA A 21 9.60 13.83 -16.64
CA ALA A 21 10.77 14.70 -16.59
C ALA A 21 11.88 14.24 -17.56
N TYR A 22 12.14 12.94 -17.64
CA TYR A 22 13.11 12.37 -18.57
C TYR A 22 12.76 12.68 -20.03
N SER A 23 11.48 12.51 -20.40
CA SER A 23 11.01 12.81 -21.76
C SER A 23 11.16 14.28 -22.14
N PHE A 24 11.01 15.18 -21.15
CA PHE A 24 11.15 16.63 -21.34
C PHE A 24 12.61 17.07 -21.46
N LEU A 25 13.51 16.52 -20.63
CA LEU A 25 14.92 16.89 -20.60
C LEU A 25 15.72 16.29 -21.77
N HIS A 26 15.22 15.20 -22.35
CA HIS A 26 15.89 14.51 -23.44
C HIS A 26 15.03 14.40 -24.71
N PRO A 27 14.56 15.53 -25.28
CA PRO A 27 13.70 15.52 -26.45
C PRO A 27 14.42 14.98 -27.70
N THR A 28 15.76 15.05 -27.72
CA THR A 28 16.62 14.67 -28.86
C THR A 28 17.33 13.32 -28.69
N THR A 29 17.28 12.64 -27.54
CA THR A 29 17.91 11.31 -27.36
C THR A 29 17.06 10.15 -27.90
N GLY A 30 16.31 10.37 -28.97
CA GLY A 30 15.92 9.27 -29.87
C GLY A 30 14.80 8.35 -29.41
N GLY A 31 13.75 8.88 -28.78
CA GLY A 31 12.47 8.14 -28.66
C GLY A 31 12.49 6.97 -27.69
N VAL A 32 13.05 7.17 -26.48
CA VAL A 32 12.82 6.28 -25.34
C VAL A 32 11.45 6.63 -24.73
N ASP A 33 10.50 5.71 -24.86
CA ASP A 33 9.13 5.83 -24.34
C ASP A 33 8.95 4.82 -23.21
N ILE A 34 8.78 5.30 -21.98
CA ILE A 34 8.67 4.47 -20.78
C ILE A 34 7.22 4.45 -20.33
N SER A 35 6.62 3.26 -20.24
CA SER A 35 5.27 3.09 -19.70
C SER A 35 5.31 2.29 -18.40
N TYR A 36 4.76 2.85 -17.31
CA TYR A 36 4.67 2.17 -16.02
C TYR A 36 3.22 1.75 -15.68
N HIS A 37 3.00 0.45 -15.49
CA HIS A 37 1.70 -0.13 -15.13
C HIS A 37 1.64 -0.49 -13.64
N SER A 38 0.94 0.34 -12.85
CA SER A 38 0.67 0.04 -11.44
C SER A 38 -0.36 -1.11 -11.31
N VAL A 39 0.11 -2.27 -10.88
CA VAL A 39 -0.69 -3.52 -10.83
C VAL A 39 -0.56 -4.30 -9.52
N GLY A 40 0.29 -3.85 -8.60
CA GLY A 40 0.62 -4.53 -7.35
C GLY A 40 1.95 -5.29 -7.43
N SER A 41 2.68 -5.34 -6.32
CA SER A 41 4.04 -5.88 -6.24
C SER A 41 4.08 -7.37 -6.56
N SER A 42 3.09 -8.16 -6.11
CA SER A 42 3.01 -9.59 -6.43
C SER A 42 2.77 -9.82 -7.94
N ALA A 43 1.98 -8.96 -8.59
CA ALA A 43 1.78 -9.04 -10.03
C ALA A 43 3.06 -8.66 -10.80
N GLY A 44 3.75 -7.60 -10.37
CA GLY A 44 5.04 -7.19 -10.95
C GLY A 44 6.10 -8.30 -10.89
N LYS A 45 6.31 -8.90 -9.70
CA LYS A 45 7.22 -10.04 -9.52
C LYS A 45 6.88 -11.20 -10.46
N ARG A 46 5.61 -11.62 -10.49
CA ARG A 46 5.17 -12.69 -11.39
C ARG A 46 5.38 -12.33 -12.86
N TRP A 47 5.08 -11.10 -13.27
CA TRP A 47 5.15 -10.69 -14.68
C TRP A 47 6.58 -10.59 -15.22
N ILE A 48 7.55 -10.17 -14.40
CA ILE A 48 8.96 -10.14 -14.82
C ILE A 48 9.57 -11.54 -14.85
N VAL A 49 9.22 -12.37 -13.86
CA VAL A 49 9.65 -13.77 -13.71
C VAL A 49 9.11 -14.59 -14.87
N ASP A 50 7.79 -14.64 -15.09
CA ASP A 50 7.19 -15.55 -16.07
C ASP A 50 7.63 -15.27 -17.53
N GLY A 51 8.35 -14.15 -17.81
CA GLY A 51 8.78 -13.72 -19.15
C GLY A 51 7.62 -13.54 -20.15
N SER A 52 6.39 -13.74 -19.70
CA SER A 52 5.24 -14.07 -20.53
C SER A 52 4.07 -13.16 -20.18
N ARG A 53 3.73 -12.33 -21.17
CA ARG A 53 2.38 -12.09 -21.68
C ARG A 53 1.25 -12.55 -20.73
N ARG A 54 0.95 -11.82 -19.66
CA ARG A 54 -0.38 -11.90 -19.05
C ARG A 54 -1.30 -10.88 -19.71
N CYS A 55 -2.01 -11.41 -20.70
CA CYS A 55 -3.29 -10.93 -21.15
C CYS A 55 -4.27 -11.25 -20.00
N ASP A 56 -4.75 -10.25 -19.26
CA ASP A 56 -5.70 -10.46 -18.14
C ASP A 56 -7.16 -10.51 -18.62
N GLY A 57 -7.37 -10.72 -19.93
CA GLY A 57 -8.66 -10.66 -20.62
C GLY A 57 -9.21 -9.23 -20.78
N ALA A 58 -8.74 -8.27 -19.97
CA ALA A 58 -9.15 -6.87 -19.99
C ALA A 58 -8.10 -5.94 -20.63
N ARG A 59 -6.84 -6.37 -20.77
CA ARG A 59 -5.73 -5.58 -21.32
C ARG A 59 -4.81 -6.39 -22.25
N PRO A 60 -4.16 -5.72 -23.24
CA PRO A 60 -3.19 -6.37 -24.12
C PRO A 60 -1.99 -6.91 -23.34
N CYS A 61 -1.42 -8.01 -23.84
CA CYS A 61 -0.33 -8.71 -23.19
C CYS A 61 0.93 -7.83 -23.12
N VAL A 62 1.48 -7.63 -21.92
CA VAL A 62 2.66 -6.79 -21.70
C VAL A 62 3.83 -7.68 -21.25
N THR A 63 4.90 -7.71 -22.04
CA THR A 63 6.23 -8.14 -21.57
C THR A 63 6.85 -6.94 -20.84
N LEU A 64 7.33 -7.15 -19.62
CA LEU A 64 8.00 -6.12 -18.84
C LEU A 64 9.51 -6.16 -19.11
N ASP A 65 10.12 -5.00 -19.33
CA ASP A 65 11.57 -4.81 -19.36
C ASP A 65 12.13 -4.67 -17.94
N TRP A 66 11.32 -4.16 -17.00
CA TRP A 66 11.62 -4.17 -15.56
C TRP A 66 10.35 -4.17 -14.72
N ALA A 67 10.46 -4.61 -13.46
CA ALA A 67 9.34 -4.58 -12.52
C ALA A 67 9.73 -3.86 -11.23
N ALA A 68 8.71 -3.37 -10.52
CA ALA A 68 8.87 -2.79 -9.20
C ALA A 68 8.13 -3.63 -8.16
N SER A 69 8.76 -3.78 -6.99
CA SER A 69 8.18 -4.48 -5.87
C SER A 69 8.67 -3.89 -4.55
N ASP A 70 7.76 -3.73 -3.59
CA ASP A 70 8.09 -3.34 -2.21
C ASP A 70 8.26 -4.58 -1.31
N SER A 71 8.00 -5.77 -1.86
CA SER A 71 8.33 -7.06 -1.25
C SER A 71 9.55 -7.66 -1.93
N LEU A 72 10.47 -8.23 -1.17
CA LEU A 72 11.68 -8.84 -1.73
C LEU A 72 11.32 -10.05 -2.61
N LEU A 73 12.18 -10.33 -3.59
CA LEU A 73 12.23 -11.62 -4.26
C LEU A 73 12.68 -12.69 -3.26
N THR A 74 12.12 -13.89 -3.36
CA THR A 74 12.56 -15.03 -2.55
C THR A 74 13.77 -15.71 -3.17
N GLU A 75 14.46 -16.57 -2.41
CA GLU A 75 15.53 -17.41 -2.97
C GLU A 75 15.02 -18.30 -4.11
N SER A 76 13.78 -18.78 -4.03
CA SER A 76 13.15 -19.54 -5.12
C SER A 76 12.92 -18.69 -6.38
N ASP A 77 12.60 -17.40 -6.23
CA ASP A 77 12.47 -16.48 -7.37
C ASP A 77 13.83 -16.33 -8.09
N TYR A 78 14.92 -16.16 -7.33
CA TYR A 78 16.28 -16.07 -7.89
C TYR A 78 16.79 -17.40 -8.48
N ALA A 79 16.43 -18.54 -7.88
CA ALA A 79 16.79 -19.85 -8.40
C ALA A 79 16.10 -20.13 -9.73
N ALA A 80 14.85 -19.69 -9.88
CA ALA A 80 14.11 -19.82 -11.14
C ALA A 80 14.62 -18.86 -12.23
N TYR A 81 15.13 -17.68 -11.85
CA TYR A 81 15.61 -16.64 -12.77
C TYR A 81 16.98 -16.09 -12.33
N PRO A 82 18.08 -16.80 -12.63
CA PRO A 82 19.42 -16.47 -12.13
C PRO A 82 19.99 -15.14 -12.64
N ASP A 83 19.41 -14.55 -13.67
CA ASP A 83 19.76 -13.25 -14.24
C ASP A 83 18.96 -12.09 -13.62
N LEU A 84 17.88 -12.38 -12.89
CA LEU A 84 17.06 -11.36 -12.23
C LEU A 84 17.86 -10.67 -11.12
N ARG A 85 17.84 -9.33 -11.11
CA ARG A 85 18.48 -8.50 -10.09
C ARG A 85 17.48 -7.48 -9.56
N MET A 86 17.47 -7.31 -8.23
CA MET A 86 16.66 -6.29 -7.55
C MET A 86 17.60 -5.25 -6.94
N PHE A 87 17.30 -3.97 -7.18
CA PHE A 87 18.03 -2.84 -6.62
C PHE A 87 17.04 -1.85 -5.98
N PRO A 88 17.42 -1.18 -4.88
CA PRO A 88 16.57 -0.16 -4.28
C PRO A 88 16.51 1.08 -5.19
N THR A 89 15.34 1.71 -5.28
CA THR A 89 15.13 2.93 -6.08
C THR A 89 14.68 4.12 -5.25
N MET A 90 13.87 3.90 -4.21
CA MET A 90 13.41 4.93 -3.29
C MET A 90 13.07 4.34 -1.93
N ALA A 91 12.98 5.21 -0.91
CA ALA A 91 12.40 4.92 0.38
C ALA A 91 11.14 5.78 0.59
N GLY A 92 10.19 5.27 1.36
CA GLY A 92 8.99 6.02 1.75
C GLY A 92 8.30 5.37 2.95
N ALA A 93 7.26 6.02 3.44
CA ALA A 93 6.49 5.55 4.59
C ALA A 93 5.15 4.94 4.18
N VAL A 94 4.71 3.92 4.93
CA VAL A 94 3.33 3.46 4.97
C VAL A 94 2.70 4.01 6.25
N VAL A 95 1.54 4.65 6.12
CA VAL A 95 0.86 5.32 7.23
C VAL A 95 -0.58 4.83 7.37
N PRO A 96 -1.13 4.74 8.59
CA PRO A 96 -2.56 4.54 8.79
C PRO A 96 -3.30 5.82 8.36
N ILE A 97 -4.20 5.69 7.39
CA ILE A 97 -5.04 6.80 6.90
C ILE A 97 -6.45 6.62 7.44
N PHE A 98 -7.11 7.72 7.78
CA PHE A 98 -8.44 7.66 8.37
C PHE A 98 -9.38 8.75 7.85
N ASN A 99 -10.66 8.58 8.14
CA ASN A 99 -11.69 9.58 7.92
C ASN A 99 -12.57 9.66 9.17
N LEU A 100 -12.34 10.69 9.96
CA LEU A 100 -13.15 11.02 11.13
C LEU A 100 -13.89 12.34 10.82
N PRO A 101 -15.20 12.31 10.58
CA PRO A 101 -15.98 13.53 10.39
C PRO A 101 -15.76 14.51 11.54
N GLY A 102 -15.42 15.75 11.22
CA GLY A 102 -15.13 16.79 12.21
C GLY A 102 -13.67 16.87 12.65
N PHE A 103 -12.79 15.95 12.21
CA PHE A 103 -11.35 16.05 12.41
C PHE A 103 -10.79 17.24 11.62
N ARG A 104 -9.99 18.09 12.28
CA ARG A 104 -9.52 19.36 11.74
C ARG A 104 -8.04 19.29 11.37
N GLU A 105 -7.65 20.12 10.42
CA GLU A 105 -6.23 20.32 10.11
C GLU A 105 -5.51 20.85 11.37
N GLY A 106 -4.36 20.24 11.69
CA GLY A 106 -3.58 20.55 12.90
C GLY A 106 -3.95 19.71 14.13
N GLU A 107 -5.07 18.97 14.11
CA GLU A 107 -5.31 17.90 15.07
C GLU A 107 -4.45 16.68 14.73
N ASP A 108 -4.05 15.93 15.77
CA ASP A 108 -3.29 14.70 15.62
C ASP A 108 -4.05 13.55 16.27
N LEU A 109 -4.18 12.45 15.54
CA LEU A 109 -4.75 11.20 16.02
C LEU A 109 -3.60 10.25 16.34
N LEU A 110 -3.42 9.97 17.63
CA LEU A 110 -2.43 9.03 18.12
C LEU A 110 -2.99 7.62 18.07
N LEU A 111 -2.27 6.72 17.39
CA LEU A 111 -2.54 5.28 17.40
C LEU A 111 -1.24 4.54 17.66
N THR A 112 -1.07 3.98 18.86
CA THR A 112 0.13 3.18 19.14
C THR A 112 0.20 1.99 18.18
N PRO A 113 1.40 1.45 17.89
CA PRO A 113 1.54 0.29 17.03
C PRO A 113 0.73 -0.93 17.52
N ALA A 114 0.63 -1.10 18.84
CA ALA A 114 -0.20 -2.11 19.48
C ALA A 114 -1.70 -1.92 19.17
N LEU A 115 -2.20 -0.69 19.24
CA LEU A 115 -3.59 -0.37 18.91
C LEU A 115 -3.91 -0.61 17.44
N VAL A 116 -3.01 -0.22 16.54
CA VAL A 116 -3.18 -0.50 15.10
C VAL A 116 -3.27 -2.02 14.87
N SER A 117 -2.38 -2.80 15.48
CA SER A 117 -2.45 -4.26 15.43
C SER A 117 -3.77 -4.82 15.95
N LYS A 118 -4.27 -4.31 17.10
CA LYS A 118 -5.57 -4.69 17.67
C LYS A 118 -6.74 -4.40 16.72
N VAL A 119 -6.74 -3.23 16.09
CA VAL A 119 -7.76 -2.86 15.11
C VAL A 119 -7.72 -3.80 13.90
N PHE A 120 -6.54 -4.01 13.30
CA PHE A 120 -6.40 -4.85 12.10
C PHE A 120 -6.52 -6.36 12.35
N ARG A 121 -6.48 -6.82 13.62
CA ARG A 121 -6.90 -8.19 14.01
C ARG A 121 -8.35 -8.28 14.49
N GLY A 122 -9.06 -7.16 14.61
CA GLY A 122 -10.48 -7.10 14.97
C GLY A 122 -10.79 -7.08 16.47
N ALA A 123 -9.80 -6.82 17.33
CA ALA A 123 -10.00 -6.73 18.78
C ALA A 123 -10.53 -5.35 19.22
N VAL A 124 -10.13 -4.29 18.52
CA VAL A 124 -10.68 -2.94 18.68
C VAL A 124 -11.50 -2.62 17.44
N THR A 125 -12.76 -2.21 17.62
CA THR A 125 -13.74 -2.11 16.51
C THR A 125 -14.48 -0.78 16.45
N HIS A 126 -14.34 0.08 17.46
CA HIS A 126 -15.01 1.38 17.54
C HIS A 126 -14.00 2.48 17.85
N TRP A 127 -14.32 3.72 17.45
CA TRP A 127 -13.46 4.88 17.64
C TRP A 127 -13.44 5.40 19.09
N ASP A 128 -14.50 5.16 19.86
CA ASP A 128 -14.62 5.48 21.28
C ASP A 128 -14.08 4.37 22.20
N ASP A 129 -13.33 3.41 21.65
CA ASP A 129 -12.68 2.38 22.44
C ASP A 129 -11.79 3.01 23.53
N PRO A 130 -11.88 2.55 24.80
CA PRO A 130 -11.13 3.16 25.91
C PRO A 130 -9.62 3.26 25.66
N GLU A 131 -9.04 2.31 24.92
CA GLU A 131 -7.61 2.35 24.60
C GLU A 131 -7.28 3.50 23.64
N ILE A 132 -8.16 3.81 22.67
CA ILE A 132 -7.98 4.94 21.75
C ILE A 132 -8.25 6.26 22.48
N VAL A 133 -9.34 6.34 23.25
CA VAL A 133 -9.74 7.56 23.96
C VAL A 133 -8.69 7.97 25.00
N SER A 134 -8.12 7.02 25.74
CA SER A 134 -7.15 7.31 26.80
C SER A 134 -5.87 8.00 26.30
N ILE A 135 -5.47 7.75 25.05
CA ILE A 135 -4.30 8.38 24.43
C ILE A 135 -4.64 9.57 23.53
N ASN A 136 -5.93 9.88 23.36
CA ASN A 136 -6.41 11.04 22.59
C ASN A 136 -7.38 11.91 23.40
N PRO A 137 -7.03 12.36 24.62
CA PRO A 137 -7.95 13.12 25.47
C PRO A 137 -8.34 14.49 24.88
N HIS A 138 -7.59 14.98 23.89
CA HIS A 138 -7.87 16.22 23.16
C HIS A 138 -8.86 16.04 22.01
N LEU A 139 -9.24 14.82 21.64
CA LEU A 139 -10.18 14.53 20.56
C LEU A 139 -11.54 14.08 21.08
N ALA A 140 -12.60 14.62 20.50
CA ALA A 140 -13.96 14.11 20.70
C ALA A 140 -14.22 12.92 19.77
N LEU A 141 -13.77 11.73 20.17
CA LEU A 141 -13.91 10.52 19.36
C LEU A 141 -15.37 10.01 19.35
N PRO A 142 -15.93 9.66 18.18
CA PRO A 142 -17.33 9.27 18.06
C PRO A 142 -17.55 7.82 18.51
N SER A 143 -18.75 7.53 19.04
CA SER A 143 -19.23 6.16 19.22
C SER A 143 -19.65 5.55 17.88
N ALA A 144 -18.66 5.31 17.02
CA ALA A 144 -18.82 4.83 15.67
C ALA A 144 -17.90 3.64 15.41
N ARG A 145 -18.44 2.63 14.71
CA ARG A 145 -17.65 1.48 14.26
C ARG A 145 -16.57 1.93 13.28
N ILE A 146 -15.36 1.39 13.44
CA ILE A 146 -14.26 1.56 12.49
C ILE A 146 -14.57 0.78 11.21
N VAL A 147 -14.64 1.48 10.08
CA VAL A 147 -14.85 0.87 8.76
C VAL A 147 -13.49 0.54 8.14
N LEU A 148 -13.03 -0.70 8.32
CA LEU A 148 -11.72 -1.10 7.83
C LEU A 148 -11.66 -1.26 6.31
N CYS A 149 -10.64 -0.66 5.70
CA CYS A 149 -10.28 -0.83 4.30
C CYS A 149 -8.86 -1.35 4.13
N VAL A 150 -8.72 -2.41 3.35
CA VAL A 150 -7.44 -3.10 3.09
C VAL A 150 -7.23 -3.31 1.59
N ARG A 151 -6.01 -3.65 1.20
CA ARG A 151 -5.69 -4.01 -0.17
C ARG A 151 -6.37 -5.32 -0.58
N ALA A 152 -6.93 -5.34 -1.80
CA ALA A 152 -7.53 -6.52 -2.42
C ALA A 152 -6.52 -7.37 -3.21
N ASP A 153 -5.50 -6.71 -3.77
CA ASP A 153 -4.48 -7.31 -4.62
C ASP A 153 -3.21 -7.66 -3.83
N GLY A 154 -2.39 -8.56 -4.38
CA GLY A 154 -1.09 -8.92 -3.82
C GLY A 154 -0.16 -7.70 -3.80
N SER A 155 0.21 -7.27 -2.59
CA SER A 155 0.75 -5.94 -2.34
C SER A 155 1.97 -5.96 -1.42
N GLY A 156 3.06 -5.33 -1.87
CA GLY A 156 4.23 -5.06 -1.04
C GLY A 156 3.92 -4.08 0.09
N THR A 157 3.07 -3.07 -0.15
CA THR A 157 2.58 -2.16 0.91
C THR A 157 1.87 -2.93 2.03
N THR A 158 1.06 -3.94 1.69
CA THR A 158 0.43 -4.84 2.68
C THR A 158 1.48 -5.64 3.45
N GLU A 159 2.49 -6.16 2.75
CA GLU A 159 3.57 -6.92 3.40
C GLU A 159 4.37 -6.04 4.37
N ILE A 160 4.75 -4.82 3.97
CA ILE A 160 5.43 -3.85 4.84
C ILE A 160 4.59 -3.57 6.09
N PHE A 161 3.31 -3.25 5.90
CA PHE A 161 2.42 -2.91 7.00
C PHE A 161 2.24 -4.10 7.97
N LYS A 162 1.96 -5.29 7.45
CA LYS A 162 1.82 -6.50 8.27
C LYS A 162 3.13 -6.92 8.95
N LYS A 163 4.28 -6.75 8.29
CA LYS A 163 5.59 -7.00 8.90
C LYS A 163 5.82 -6.10 10.11
N ALA A 164 5.52 -4.81 9.98
CA ALA A 164 5.60 -3.87 11.08
C ALA A 164 4.67 -4.29 12.24
N LEU A 165 3.39 -4.52 11.97
CA LEU A 165 2.43 -4.96 12.99
C LEU A 165 2.80 -6.28 13.66
N SER A 166 3.32 -7.25 12.89
CA SER A 166 3.79 -8.54 13.43
C SER A 166 5.03 -8.37 14.32
N ALA A 167 5.89 -7.39 14.04
CA ALA A 167 7.05 -7.09 14.87
C ALA A 167 6.67 -6.37 16.17
N PHE A 168 5.60 -5.56 16.14
CA PHE A 168 5.12 -4.84 17.31
C PHE A 168 4.26 -5.70 18.24
N GLU A 169 3.48 -6.64 17.69
CA GLU A 169 2.51 -7.44 18.44
C GLU A 169 2.61 -8.94 18.10
N PRO A 170 3.11 -9.78 19.02
CA PRO A 170 3.20 -11.23 18.81
C PRO A 170 1.87 -11.89 18.43
N GLU A 171 0.76 -11.45 19.02
CA GLU A 171 -0.57 -11.99 18.70
C GLU A 171 -0.97 -11.69 17.24
N PHE A 172 -0.55 -10.54 16.69
CA PHE A 172 -0.76 -10.23 15.27
C PHE A 172 0.07 -11.16 14.39
N ALA A 173 1.33 -11.43 14.77
CA ALA A 173 2.20 -12.36 14.05
C ALA A 173 1.61 -13.77 13.98
N GLU A 174 1.05 -14.27 15.10
CA GLU A 174 0.42 -15.59 15.18
C GLU A 174 -0.88 -15.67 14.36
N ARG A 175 -1.77 -14.68 14.50
CA ARG A 175 -3.13 -14.75 13.93
C ARG A 175 -3.23 -14.26 12.49
N VAL A 176 -2.39 -13.32 12.09
CA VAL A 176 -2.43 -12.67 10.77
C VAL A 176 -1.14 -12.88 9.98
N GLY A 177 0.00 -12.68 10.63
CA GLY A 177 1.33 -12.84 10.04
C GLY A 177 1.69 -11.78 8.99
N ALA A 178 2.81 -12.00 8.31
CA ALA A 178 3.54 -10.98 7.54
C ALA A 178 3.64 -11.28 6.03
N SER A 179 2.50 -11.36 5.34
CA SER A 179 2.43 -11.71 3.91
C SER A 179 1.84 -10.60 3.02
N SER A 180 2.14 -10.63 1.72
CA SER A 180 1.60 -9.66 0.73
C SER A 180 0.14 -9.90 0.34
N ASN A 181 -0.52 -10.94 0.85
CA ASN A 181 -1.90 -11.28 0.48
C ASN A 181 -2.96 -10.43 1.23
N ALA A 182 -4.20 -10.49 0.73
CA ALA A 182 -5.35 -9.75 1.25
C ALA A 182 -6.12 -10.48 2.40
N LYS A 183 -5.50 -11.46 3.06
CA LYS A 183 -6.09 -12.15 4.22
C LYS A 183 -5.83 -11.33 5.49
N TRP A 184 -6.87 -11.05 6.26
CA TRP A 184 -6.82 -10.27 7.50
C TRP A 184 -7.60 -11.01 8.60
N GLY A 185 -7.38 -10.63 9.86
CA GLY A 185 -8.09 -11.20 11.01
C GLY A 185 -9.61 -11.03 10.90
N PRO A 186 -10.14 -9.79 10.78
CA PRO A 186 -11.56 -9.56 10.63
C PRO A 186 -12.05 -9.97 9.22
N THR A 187 -13.22 -10.59 9.18
CA THR A 187 -13.88 -11.00 7.92
C THR A 187 -14.61 -9.83 7.26
N ASN A 188 -15.10 -8.88 8.06
CA ASN A 188 -15.85 -7.69 7.65
C ASN A 188 -14.96 -6.49 7.24
N VAL A 189 -13.92 -6.75 6.43
CA VAL A 189 -13.07 -5.70 5.86
C VAL A 189 -13.48 -5.37 4.43
N THR A 190 -13.50 -4.08 4.10
CA THR A 190 -13.65 -3.62 2.72
C THR A 190 -12.32 -3.80 1.99
N ARG A 191 -12.37 -4.32 0.77
CA ARG A 191 -11.20 -4.55 -0.06
C ARG A 191 -11.20 -3.62 -1.27
N ARG A 192 -10.06 -2.96 -1.50
CA ARG A 192 -9.85 -2.08 -2.65
C ARG A 192 -8.50 -2.38 -3.30
N ARG A 193 -8.44 -2.27 -4.63
CA ARG A 193 -7.20 -2.51 -5.37
C ARG A 193 -6.30 -1.30 -5.29
N LEU A 194 -4.99 -1.54 -5.19
CA LEU A 194 -3.94 -0.51 -5.19
C LEU A 194 -4.03 0.48 -4.01
N ASN A 195 -2.98 1.27 -3.80
CA ASN A 195 -2.96 2.31 -2.75
C ASN A 195 -4.06 3.36 -2.99
N SER A 196 -4.24 3.78 -4.25
CA SER A 196 -5.26 4.76 -4.62
C SER A 196 -6.69 4.30 -4.35
N GLY A 197 -6.98 3.01 -4.52
CA GLY A 197 -8.31 2.47 -4.20
C GLY A 197 -8.60 2.47 -2.71
N VAL A 198 -7.59 2.19 -1.86
CA VAL A 198 -7.73 2.26 -0.40
C VAL A 198 -7.87 3.72 0.04
N ALA A 199 -7.01 4.62 -0.45
CA ALA A 199 -7.09 6.04 -0.17
C ALA A 199 -8.44 6.65 -0.59
N SER A 200 -8.87 6.40 -1.83
CA SER A 200 -10.16 6.86 -2.34
C SER A 200 -11.33 6.37 -1.49
N PHE A 201 -11.32 5.11 -1.05
CA PHE A 201 -12.38 4.60 -0.18
C PHE A 201 -12.39 5.29 1.18
N VAL A 202 -11.23 5.45 1.82
CA VAL A 202 -11.12 6.14 3.11
C VAL A 202 -11.60 7.59 2.98
N ALA A 203 -11.20 8.30 1.93
CA ALA A 203 -11.59 9.69 1.70
C ALA A 203 -13.11 9.90 1.62
N HIS A 204 -13.86 8.92 1.12
CA HIS A 204 -15.30 9.05 0.88
C HIS A 204 -16.17 8.23 1.84
N THR A 205 -15.57 7.59 2.85
CA THR A 205 -16.29 6.74 3.81
C THR A 205 -16.07 7.25 5.22
N PRO A 206 -17.09 7.86 5.86
CA PRO A 206 -17.03 8.23 7.26
C PRO A 206 -16.61 7.07 8.16
N PHE A 207 -15.78 7.38 9.16
CA PHE A 207 -15.26 6.45 10.16
C PHE A 207 -14.34 5.36 9.59
N ALA A 208 -13.88 5.51 8.34
CA ALA A 208 -12.97 4.56 7.73
C ALA A 208 -11.55 4.66 8.28
N LEU A 209 -10.88 3.51 8.37
CA LEU A 209 -9.45 3.40 8.64
C LEU A 209 -8.85 2.42 7.63
N GLY A 210 -7.70 2.79 7.08
CA GLY A 210 -6.92 1.95 6.19
C GLY A 210 -5.43 2.25 6.33
N TYR A 211 -4.65 1.76 5.39
CA TYR A 211 -3.23 2.09 5.29
C TYR A 211 -2.88 2.40 3.83
N SER A 212 -2.01 3.38 3.64
CA SER A 212 -1.52 3.76 2.32
C SER A 212 -0.12 4.31 2.42
N VAL A 213 0.50 4.57 1.28
CA VAL A 213 1.81 5.23 1.22
C VAL A 213 1.62 6.71 1.50
N LEU A 214 2.56 7.32 2.23
CA LEU A 214 2.46 8.72 2.66
C LEU A 214 2.21 9.69 1.50
N ALA A 215 2.86 9.47 0.36
CA ALA A 215 2.66 10.29 -0.83
C ALA A 215 1.20 10.22 -1.35
N GLU A 216 0.59 9.05 -1.32
CA GLU A 216 -0.81 8.88 -1.75
C GLU A 216 -1.77 9.53 -0.74
N ALA A 217 -1.51 9.38 0.56
CA ALA A 217 -2.29 10.04 1.60
C ALA A 217 -2.27 11.57 1.42
N ARG A 218 -1.09 12.16 1.21
CA ARG A 218 -0.91 13.59 0.95
C ARG A 218 -1.60 14.03 -0.33
N ASN A 219 -1.43 13.29 -1.43
CA ASN A 219 -2.07 13.60 -2.71
C ASN A 219 -3.60 13.56 -2.63
N ALA A 220 -4.15 12.66 -1.80
CA ALA A 220 -5.58 12.54 -1.55
C ALA A 220 -6.12 13.55 -0.51
N GLY A 221 -5.26 14.38 0.10
CA GLY A 221 -5.66 15.28 1.18
C GLY A 221 -6.15 14.55 2.43
N LEU A 222 -5.69 13.32 2.65
CA LEU A 222 -6.13 12.49 3.77
C LEU A 222 -5.27 12.75 5.02
N PRO A 223 -5.89 12.87 6.21
CA PRO A 223 -5.14 12.78 7.45
C PRO A 223 -4.63 11.35 7.65
N PHE A 224 -3.53 11.24 8.38
CA PHE A 224 -2.93 9.98 8.78
C PHE A 224 -2.57 10.04 10.25
N ALA A 225 -2.65 8.89 10.92
CA ALA A 225 -2.40 8.79 12.35
C ALA A 225 -0.89 8.85 12.65
N THR A 226 -0.55 9.45 13.79
CA THR A 226 0.79 9.39 14.37
C THR A 226 0.93 8.11 15.19
N LEU A 227 2.05 7.42 15.01
CA LEU A 227 2.38 6.14 15.64
C LEU A 227 3.32 6.30 16.83
#